data_AF-A0A9P0I552-F1
#
_entry.id   AF-A0A9P0I552-F1
#
_cell.length_a   1.000
_cell.length_b   1.000
_cell.length_c   1.000
_cell.angle_alpha   90.00
_cell.angle_beta   90.00
_cell.angle_gamma   90.00
#
_symmetry.space_group_name_H-M   'P 1'
#
loop_
_entity.id
_entity.type
_entity.pdbx_description
1 polymer ?
#
loop_
_entity_poly.entity_id
_entity_poly.type
_entity_poly.pdbx_seq_one_letter_code
_entity_poly.pdbx_strand_id
1 'polypeptide(L)'
;MNTSLRYVLYICIVLNVVPYVFSIKCWNCRSSNDPKCADPFDNSTVPMTDCKQEKGLSHLPGVRPSMCRKIRQKVNGEWRYFRDCAYLGEVGIQGDERFCLMRTENTP
;
A
#
# COMPACT_ATOMS: atom_id res chain seq x y z
N MET A 1 23.20 27.04 -28.10
CA MET A 1 22.30 27.04 -26.92
C MET A 1 23.14 27.37 -25.70
N ASN A 2 22.95 28.54 -25.09
CA ASN A 2 23.82 29.03 -24.00
C ASN A 2 23.90 28.02 -22.86
N THR A 3 25.08 27.83 -22.27
CA THR A 3 25.32 26.93 -21.13
C THR A 3 24.36 27.23 -19.96
N SER A 4 24.10 28.50 -19.65
CA SER A 4 23.06 28.87 -18.66
C SER A 4 21.66 28.42 -19.04
N LEU A 5 21.28 28.48 -20.32
CA LEU A 5 19.95 28.03 -20.76
C LEU A 5 19.78 26.51 -20.61
N ARG A 6 20.87 25.74 -20.81
CA ARG A 6 20.87 24.29 -20.60
C ARG A 6 20.67 23.96 -19.11
N TYR A 7 21.37 24.67 -18.21
CA TYR A 7 21.19 24.46 -16.77
C TYR A 7 19.78 24.79 -16.28
N VAL A 8 19.19 25.90 -16.77
CA VAL A 8 17.80 26.24 -16.46
C VAL A 8 16.83 25.15 -16.93
N LEU A 9 17.02 24.63 -18.15
CA LEU A 9 16.23 23.52 -18.68
C LEU A 9 16.35 22.25 -17.81
N TYR A 10 17.56 21.87 -17.41
CA TYR A 10 17.76 20.71 -16.53
C TYR A 10 17.09 20.89 -15.17
N ILE A 11 17.21 22.07 -14.55
CA ILE A 11 16.57 22.37 -13.26
C ILE A 11 15.04 22.30 -13.38
N CYS A 12 14.45 22.90 -14.42
CA CYS A 12 13.01 22.84 -14.65
C CYS A 12 12.52 21.40 -14.84
N ILE A 13 13.26 20.57 -15.59
CA ILE A 13 12.90 19.16 -15.78
C ILE A 13 12.96 18.40 -14.45
N VAL A 14 14.03 18.55 -13.68
CA VAL A 14 14.18 17.88 -12.38
C VAL A 14 13.06 18.27 -11.43
N LEU A 15 12.75 19.56 -11.30
CA LEU A 15 11.69 20.05 -10.41
C LEU A 15 10.30 19.46 -10.74
N ASN A 16 10.00 19.22 -12.01
CA ASN A 16 8.73 18.61 -12.42
C ASN A 16 8.68 17.10 -12.17
N VAL A 17 9.81 16.39 -12.21
CA VAL A 17 9.84 14.92 -12.07
C VAL A 17 9.90 14.45 -10.62
N VAL A 18 10.54 15.21 -9.73
CA VAL A 18 10.68 14.90 -8.29
C VAL A 18 9.38 14.44 -7.59
N PRO A 19 8.20 15.07 -7.76
CA PRO A 19 6.99 14.65 -7.05
C PRO A 19 6.48 13.25 -7.42
N TYR A 20 6.85 12.74 -8.60
CA TYR A 20 6.45 11.41 -9.07
C TYR A 20 7.30 10.28 -8.48
N VAL A 21 8.48 10.59 -7.93
CA VAL A 21 9.39 9.59 -7.36
C VAL A 21 8.95 9.17 -5.96
N PHE A 22 8.26 10.04 -5.22
CA PHE A 22 7.89 9.80 -3.82
C PHE A 22 6.59 9.00 -3.67
N SER A 23 6.45 7.82 -4.27
CA SER A 23 5.23 7.00 -4.08
C SER A 23 5.46 5.71 -3.31
N ILE A 24 4.46 5.34 -2.50
CA ILE A 24 4.42 4.07 -1.79
C ILE A 24 3.70 3.03 -2.65
N LYS A 25 4.34 1.88 -2.85
CA LYS A 25 3.79 0.75 -3.60
C LYS A 25 3.54 -0.41 -2.65
N CYS A 26 2.33 -0.94 -2.67
CA CYS A 26 1.94 -2.08 -1.84
C CYS A 26 1.43 -3.22 -2.72
N TRP A 27 1.56 -4.45 -2.23
CA TRP A 27 0.89 -5.59 -2.84
C TRP A 27 -0.63 -5.42 -2.68
N ASN A 28 -1.37 -5.54 -3.78
CA ASN A 28 -2.84 -5.50 -3.77
C ASN A 28 -3.34 -6.89 -4.13
N CYS A 29 -3.65 -7.70 -3.13
CA CYS A 29 -4.00 -9.09 -3.36
C CYS A 29 -4.89 -9.71 -2.28
N ARG A 30 -5.52 -10.81 -2.68
CA ARG A 30 -6.45 -11.57 -1.87
C ARG A 30 -6.19 -13.06 -2.02
N SER A 31 -5.98 -13.76 -0.90
CA SER A 31 -5.70 -15.21 -0.91
C SER A 31 -6.85 -16.08 -1.42
N SER A 32 -8.08 -15.55 -1.48
CA SER A 32 -9.21 -16.26 -2.11
C SER A 32 -9.11 -16.33 -3.62
N ASN A 33 -8.37 -15.41 -4.25
CA ASN A 33 -8.26 -15.32 -5.71
C ASN A 33 -6.89 -15.82 -6.18
N ASP A 34 -5.82 -15.48 -5.45
CA ASP A 34 -4.47 -15.98 -5.70
C ASP A 34 -3.93 -16.64 -4.43
N PRO A 35 -3.76 -17.98 -4.41
CA PRO A 35 -3.23 -18.69 -3.24
C PRO A 35 -1.82 -18.24 -2.84
N LYS A 36 -1.05 -17.62 -3.74
CA LYS A 36 0.29 -17.08 -3.44
C LYS A 36 0.25 -15.84 -2.54
N CYS A 37 -0.91 -15.20 -2.44
CA CYS A 37 -1.13 -14.11 -1.49
C CYS A 37 -1.33 -14.61 -0.03
N ALA A 38 -1.42 -15.92 0.18
CA ALA A 38 -1.53 -16.52 1.51
C ALA A 38 -0.21 -16.39 2.32
N ASP A 39 -0.14 -17.12 3.43
CA ASP A 39 1.06 -17.22 4.27
C ASP A 39 1.52 -18.69 4.23
N PRO A 40 2.70 -19.00 3.66
CA PRO A 40 3.76 -18.09 3.23
C PRO A 40 3.43 -17.30 1.96
N PHE A 41 3.93 -16.07 1.90
CA PHE A 41 3.72 -15.14 0.78
C PHE A 41 4.70 -15.40 -0.37
N ASP A 42 4.18 -15.50 -1.60
CA ASP A 42 4.95 -15.62 -2.84
C ASP A 42 4.68 -14.41 -3.74
N ASN A 43 5.75 -13.70 -4.13
CA ASN A 43 5.69 -12.45 -4.90
C ASN A 43 5.70 -12.65 -6.43
N SER A 44 5.72 -13.89 -6.92
CA SER A 44 5.96 -14.20 -8.34
C SER A 44 4.86 -13.71 -9.29
N THR A 45 3.60 -13.66 -8.83
CA THR A 45 2.43 -13.33 -9.69
C THR A 45 1.52 -12.26 -9.11
N VAL A 46 1.87 -11.72 -7.95
CA VAL A 46 1.02 -10.78 -7.22
C VAL A 46 1.19 -9.37 -7.81
N PRO A 47 0.14 -8.58 -7.99
CA PRO A 47 0.30 -7.21 -8.50
C PRO A 47 0.70 -6.23 -7.38
N MET A 48 1.58 -5.28 -7.72
CA MET A 48 1.84 -4.09 -6.89
C MET A 48 1.04 -2.92 -7.42
N THR A 49 0.43 -2.17 -6.51
CA THR A 49 -0.32 -0.94 -6.83
C THR A 49 0.39 0.26 -6.21
N ASP A 50 0.43 1.35 -6.97
CA ASP A 50 0.86 2.65 -6.47
C ASP A 50 -0.27 3.27 -5.65
N CYS A 51 -0.08 3.40 -4.34
CA CYS A 51 -1.12 3.85 -3.44
C CYS A 51 -1.53 5.31 -3.68
N LYS A 52 -0.67 6.16 -4.27
CA LYS A 52 -1.06 7.53 -4.62
C LYS A 52 -2.08 7.57 -5.75
N GLN A 53 -2.16 6.52 -6.58
CA GLN A 53 -3.09 6.42 -7.70
C GLN A 53 -4.44 5.82 -7.29
N GLU A 54 -4.60 5.37 -6.04
CA GLU A 54 -5.89 4.90 -5.56
C GLU A 54 -6.90 6.05 -5.52
N LYS A 55 -8.14 5.75 -5.92
CA LYS A 55 -9.25 6.74 -6.01
C LYS A 55 -9.69 7.28 -4.65
N GLY A 56 -9.13 6.79 -3.55
CA GLY A 56 -9.54 7.10 -2.18
C GLY A 56 -10.81 6.37 -1.76
N LEU A 57 -11.16 6.45 -0.47
CA LEU A 57 -12.43 5.91 0.03
C LEU A 57 -13.52 6.98 -0.09
N SER A 58 -14.69 6.59 -0.62
CA SER A 58 -15.89 7.44 -0.67
C SER A 58 -16.29 7.99 0.71
N HIS A 59 -16.08 7.18 1.76
CA HIS A 59 -16.42 7.53 3.14
C HIS A 59 -15.35 8.36 3.86
N LEU A 60 -14.15 8.53 3.28
CA LEU A 60 -13.05 9.31 3.87
C LEU A 60 -12.43 10.22 2.80
N PRO A 61 -13.14 11.28 2.38
CA PRO A 61 -12.64 12.20 1.37
C PRO A 61 -11.39 12.93 1.86
N GLY A 62 -10.38 13.04 0.99
CA GLY A 62 -9.14 13.76 1.27
C GLY A 62 -8.08 12.98 2.06
N VAL A 63 -8.40 11.80 2.60
CA VAL A 63 -7.41 10.93 3.24
C VAL A 63 -6.65 10.15 2.17
N ARG A 64 -5.31 10.24 2.21
CA ARG A 64 -4.44 9.48 1.32
C ARG A 64 -3.79 8.31 2.05
N PRO A 65 -3.55 7.19 1.36
CA PRO A 65 -2.84 6.07 1.94
C PRO A 65 -1.38 6.42 2.21
N SER A 66 -0.90 6.05 3.40
CA SER A 66 0.45 6.37 3.90
C SER A 66 1.30 5.15 4.24
N MET A 67 0.69 3.96 4.32
CA MET A 67 1.36 2.71 4.67
C MET A 67 0.73 1.52 3.94
N CYS A 68 1.37 0.36 3.96
CA CYS A 68 0.78 -0.89 3.49
C CYS A 68 0.05 -1.60 4.65
N ARG A 69 -0.99 -2.38 4.34
CA ARG A 69 -1.68 -3.23 5.33
C ARG A 69 -1.68 -4.69 4.92
N LYS A 70 -1.57 -5.58 5.91
CA LYS A 70 -1.87 -7.01 5.84
C LYS A 70 -3.01 -7.31 6.83
N ILE A 71 -4.09 -7.90 6.35
CA ILE A 71 -5.22 -8.33 7.17
C ILE A 71 -5.33 -9.85 7.10
N ARG A 72 -5.39 -10.49 8.26
CA ARG A 72 -5.67 -11.92 8.39
C ARG A 72 -7.04 -12.11 9.04
N GLN A 73 -7.98 -12.69 8.29
CA GLN A 73 -9.35 -12.92 8.74
C GLN A 73 -9.68 -14.40 8.69
N LYS A 74 -10.39 -14.91 9.69
CA LYS A 74 -10.92 -16.28 9.67
C LYS A 74 -12.39 -16.25 9.27
N VAL A 75 -12.74 -16.90 8.17
CA VAL A 75 -14.12 -16.96 7.64
C VAL A 75 -14.47 -18.42 7.44
N ASN A 76 -15.58 -18.88 8.04
CA ASN A 76 -16.03 -20.29 7.98
C ASN A 76 -14.94 -21.32 8.37
N GLY A 77 -14.08 -20.96 9.33
CA GLY A 77 -12.98 -21.82 9.76
C GLY A 77 -11.69 -21.70 8.92
N GLU A 78 -11.74 -21.05 7.76
CA GLU A 78 -10.59 -20.88 6.86
C GLU A 78 -9.93 -19.51 7.01
N TRP A 79 -8.61 -19.46 6.89
CA TRP A 79 -7.85 -18.22 6.92
C TRP A 79 -7.83 -17.55 5.55
N ARG A 80 -8.15 -16.26 5.52
CA ARG A 80 -8.05 -15.39 4.35
C ARG A 80 -7.09 -14.25 4.63
N TYR A 81 -6.25 -13.95 3.65
CA TYR A 81 -5.24 -12.90 3.70
C TYR A 81 -5.56 -11.84 2.66
N PHE A 82 -5.47 -10.58 3.09
CA PHE A 82 -5.65 -9.42 2.25
C PHE A 82 -4.44 -8.50 2.41
N ARG A 83 -3.92 -8.02 1.30
CA ARG A 83 -2.87 -7.00 1.27
C ARG A 83 -3.34 -5.87 0.40
N ASP A 84 -3.25 -4.63 0.90
CA ASP A 84 -3.70 -3.41 0.21
C ASP A 84 -2.91 -2.20 0.74
N CYS A 85 -3.18 -1.03 0.17
CA CYS A 85 -2.81 0.26 0.75
C CYS A 85 -3.67 0.59 1.99
N ALA A 86 -3.06 1.19 3.01
CA ALA A 86 -3.71 1.59 4.25
C ALA A 86 -3.80 3.11 4.37
N TYR A 87 -4.98 3.58 4.75
CA TYR A 87 -5.34 4.99 4.90
C TYR A 87 -5.21 5.47 6.35
N LEU A 88 -5.41 4.55 7.30
CA LEU A 88 -5.44 4.79 8.74
C LEU A 88 -4.88 3.56 9.46
N GLY A 89 -4.38 3.76 10.67
CA GLY A 89 -3.93 2.68 11.55
C GLY A 89 -2.50 2.88 12.07
N GLU A 90 -2.06 1.93 12.90
CA GLU A 90 -0.72 1.86 13.45
C GLU A 90 0.03 0.65 12.84
N VAL A 91 1.35 0.76 12.79
CA VAL A 91 2.20 -0.30 12.23
C VAL A 91 2.44 -1.37 13.29
N GLY A 92 1.83 -2.54 13.08
CA GLY A 92 2.12 -3.75 13.87
C GLY A 92 1.82 -3.64 15.37
N ILE A 93 2.37 -4.57 16.16
CA ILE A 93 2.36 -4.52 17.63
C ILE A 93 3.69 -3.91 18.07
N GLN A 94 3.67 -2.76 18.77
CA GLN A 94 4.89 -2.06 19.20
C GLN A 94 5.86 -1.73 18.05
N GLY A 95 5.36 -1.59 16.81
CA GLY A 95 6.18 -1.34 15.63
C GLY A 95 6.68 -2.60 14.90
N ASP A 96 6.39 -3.81 15.39
CA ASP A 96 6.73 -5.05 14.66
C ASP A 96 5.67 -5.36 13.60
N GLU A 97 6.01 -5.08 12.35
CA GLU A 97 5.19 -5.28 11.14
C GLU A 97 4.83 -6.75 10.84
N ARG A 98 5.48 -7.72 11.48
CA ARG A 98 5.20 -9.15 11.28
C ARG A 98 3.91 -9.59 11.95
N PHE A 99 3.48 -8.89 13.00
CA PHE A 99 2.33 -9.24 13.79
C PHE A 99 1.14 -8.31 13.53
N CYS A 100 0.01 -8.89 13.12
CA CYS A 100 -1.24 -8.16 13.01
C CYS A 100 -1.85 -7.94 14.40
N LEU A 101 -2.35 -6.73 14.67
CA LEU A 101 -3.22 -6.46 15.81
C LEU A 101 -4.49 -7.32 15.68
N MET A 102 -4.74 -8.16 16.68
CA MET A 102 -5.94 -8.99 16.74
C MET A 102 -7.14 -8.11 17.14
N ARG A 103 -8.18 -8.07 16.30
CA ARG A 103 -9.47 -7.46 16.63
C ARG A 103 -10.52 -8.56 16.66
N THR A 104 -11.07 -8.84 17.82
CA THR A 104 -12.26 -9.67 17.97
C THR A 104 -13.48 -8.81 17.70
N GLU A 105 -14.38 -9.24 16.82
CA GLU A 105 -15.72 -8.68 16.81
C GLU A 105 -16.40 -9.13 18.10
N ASN A 106 -16.50 -8.22 19.07
CA ASN A 106 -17.45 -8.36 20.15
C ASN A 106 -18.82 -8.06 19.54
N THR A 107 -19.49 -9.07 19.00
CA THR A 107 -20.95 -8.99 18.79
C THR A 107 -21.60 -8.86 20.16
N PRO A 108 -22.37 -7.78 20.46
CA PRO A 108 -23.25 -7.78 21.61
C PRO A 108 -24.36 -8.84 21.48
#